data_AF-A0A2I2FYT8-F1
#
_entry.id   AF-A0A2I2FYT8-F1
#
_cell.length_a   1.000
_cell.length_b   1.000
_cell.length_c   1.000
_cell.angle_alpha   90.00
_cell.angle_beta   90.00
_cell.angle_gamma   90.00
#
_symmetry.space_group_name_H-M   'P 1'
#
loop_
_entity.id
_entity.type
_entity.pdbx_description
1 polymer ?
#
loop_
_entity_poly.entity_id
_entity_poly.type
_entity_poly.pdbx_seq_one_letter_code
_entity_poly.pdbx_strand_id
1 'polypeptide(L)'
;MSTPLDKSTLSGITRINVGTPETAFDVHIELLRSCSPFFDRLFKDHTLVEIQTNPVPLPNEDPDLFGDLISWLYRGTLSQYLVAQDSAFFLFRLWILGARFEMPGLQNYVISHFLVVMNTQPGGVYDKEKIDYVYDNTQPGSPLRRLAVDMWARNGSQAGFPELLHSMPHAFLGDLCGALLEQRNVKTEAEISLEDFVRRYYVPDRVVREQPNKRLLEDEPEKSVEVESNVPQRATPAQMQRRKIITPKSRLHSSPGPARFIANEHREGGDSDGMWRRRDSDETWKRRRMS
;
A
#
# COMPACT_ATOMS: atom_id res chain seq x y z
N MET A 1 11.39 -10.89 -3.47
CA MET A 1 12.68 -10.71 -2.77
C MET A 1 13.35 -9.49 -3.38
N SER A 2 13.27 -8.34 -2.72
CA SER A 2 13.81 -7.08 -3.24
C SER A 2 15.34 -7.13 -3.20
N THR A 3 15.99 -6.86 -4.33
CA THR A 3 17.45 -6.71 -4.39
C THR A 3 17.89 -5.52 -3.53
N PRO A 4 19.00 -5.63 -2.79
CA PRO A 4 19.51 -4.54 -1.98
C PRO A 4 19.91 -3.36 -2.87
N LEU A 5 19.30 -2.21 -2.65
CA LEU A 5 19.62 -0.96 -3.35
C LEU A 5 20.96 -0.42 -2.85
N ASP A 6 21.95 -0.36 -3.73
CA ASP A 6 23.23 0.30 -3.45
C ASP A 6 23.02 1.83 -3.46
N LYS A 7 23.70 2.54 -2.55
CA LYS A 7 23.52 3.99 -2.29
C LYS A 7 23.83 4.88 -3.50
N SER A 8 24.37 4.29 -4.57
CA SER A 8 24.73 4.91 -5.84
C SER A 8 23.61 4.89 -6.89
N THR A 9 22.44 4.27 -6.63
CA THR A 9 21.41 3.98 -7.65
C THR A 9 20.07 4.71 -7.51
N LEU A 10 19.86 5.56 -6.50
CA LEU A 10 18.61 6.33 -6.35
C LEU A 10 18.70 7.65 -7.14
N SER A 11 18.36 7.60 -8.42
CA SER A 11 18.52 8.71 -9.36
C SER A 11 17.30 9.65 -9.41
N GLY A 12 16.14 9.30 -8.83
CA GLY A 12 14.99 10.20 -8.83
C GLY A 12 13.86 9.86 -7.86
N ILE A 13 13.20 10.90 -7.36
CA ILE A 13 11.92 10.83 -6.63
C ILE A 13 10.82 11.32 -7.58
N THR A 14 9.71 10.61 -7.61
CA THR A 14 8.48 11.03 -8.30
C THR A 14 7.37 11.28 -7.31
N ARG A 15 6.46 12.20 -7.66
CA ARG A 15 5.25 12.47 -6.88
C ARG A 15 4.06 11.76 -7.50
N ILE A 16 3.32 11.03 -6.68
CA ILE A 16 2.09 10.33 -7.08
C ILE A 16 0.94 10.92 -6.27
N ASN A 17 -0.09 11.42 -6.95
CA ASN A 17 -1.29 11.95 -6.30
C ASN A 17 -2.39 10.88 -6.35
N VAL A 18 -2.89 10.47 -5.19
CA VAL A 18 -3.81 9.33 -5.06
C VAL A 18 -5.14 9.75 -4.48
N GLY A 19 -6.23 9.19 -5.04
CA GLY A 19 -7.58 9.35 -4.51
C GLY A 19 -8.20 10.72 -4.77
N THR A 20 -9.41 10.91 -4.22
CA THR A 20 -10.15 12.17 -4.25
C THR A 20 -10.77 12.41 -2.85
N PRO A 21 -10.32 13.41 -2.07
CA PRO A 21 -9.29 14.40 -2.38
C PRO A 21 -7.89 13.77 -2.55
N GLU A 22 -7.05 14.42 -3.37
CA GLU A 22 -5.72 13.92 -3.68
C GLU A 22 -4.80 13.92 -2.45
N THR A 23 -4.15 12.78 -2.23
CA THR A 23 -3.07 12.61 -1.25
C THR A 23 -1.76 12.38 -2.01
N ALA A 24 -0.74 13.20 -1.73
CA ALA A 24 0.55 13.14 -2.43
C ALA A 24 1.52 12.17 -1.75
N PHE A 25 2.16 11.33 -2.55
CA PHE A 25 3.20 10.37 -2.14
C PHE A 25 4.49 10.63 -2.92
N ASP A 26 5.60 10.86 -2.22
CA ASP A 26 6.92 11.00 -2.81
C ASP A 26 7.68 9.67 -2.72
N VAL A 27 7.97 9.06 -3.88
CA VAL A 27 8.48 7.68 -3.96
C VAL A 27 9.72 7.61 -4.86
N HIS A 28 10.70 6.80 -4.48
CA HIS A 28 11.87 6.54 -5.34
C HIS A 28 11.46 5.75 -6.58
N ILE A 29 11.82 6.28 -7.75
CA ILE A 29 11.45 5.71 -9.04
C ILE A 29 11.99 4.28 -9.15
N GLU A 30 13.23 4.03 -8.72
CA GLU A 30 13.87 2.72 -8.83
C GLU A 30 13.17 1.65 -8.02
N LEU A 31 12.63 2.01 -6.84
CA LEU A 31 11.82 1.09 -6.04
C LEU A 31 10.57 0.65 -6.80
N LEU A 32 9.82 1.62 -7.34
CA LEU A 32 8.63 1.33 -8.13
C LEU A 32 8.96 0.46 -9.34
N ARG A 33 9.95 0.84 -10.14
CA ARG A 33 10.36 0.09 -11.34
C ARG A 33 10.84 -1.32 -11.02
N SER A 34 11.60 -1.50 -9.94
CA SER A 34 12.13 -2.82 -9.55
C SER A 34 11.04 -3.82 -9.15
N CYS A 35 9.91 -3.33 -8.62
CA CYS A 35 8.85 -4.16 -8.07
C CYS A 35 7.60 -4.24 -8.96
N SER A 36 7.54 -3.44 -10.03
CA SER A 36 6.36 -3.29 -10.88
C SER A 36 6.76 -3.05 -12.34
N PRO A 37 6.47 -4.00 -13.25
CA PRO A 37 6.61 -3.76 -14.68
C PRO A 37 5.67 -2.65 -15.20
N PHE A 38 4.55 -2.38 -14.51
CA PHE A 38 3.71 -1.22 -14.81
C PHE A 38 4.49 0.08 -14.61
N PHE A 39 5.10 0.28 -13.43
CA PHE A 39 5.90 1.47 -13.16
C PHE A 39 7.21 1.49 -13.95
N ASP A 40 7.80 0.33 -14.26
CA ASP A 40 8.96 0.25 -15.16
C ASP A 40 8.64 0.80 -16.56
N ARG A 41 7.47 0.47 -17.11
CA ARG A 41 7.00 1.05 -18.36
C ARG A 41 6.67 2.54 -18.22
N LEU A 42 6.00 2.93 -17.13
CA LEU A 42 5.61 4.32 -16.89
C LEU A 42 6.82 5.25 -16.80
N PHE A 43 7.90 4.80 -16.16
CA PHE A 43 9.10 5.59 -15.92
C PHE A 43 10.27 5.22 -16.84
N LYS A 44 10.02 4.51 -17.94
CA LYS A 44 11.07 4.03 -18.86
C LYS A 44 11.93 5.18 -19.41
N ASP A 45 11.31 6.31 -19.72
CA ASP A 45 11.97 7.46 -20.34
C ASP A 45 12.53 8.46 -19.30
N HIS A 46 12.28 8.26 -18.00
CA HIS A 46 12.73 9.17 -16.94
C HIS A 46 14.25 9.14 -16.71
N THR A 47 14.96 8.18 -17.31
CA THR A 47 16.43 8.17 -17.33
C THR A 47 17.03 9.09 -18.40
N LEU A 48 16.22 9.69 -19.29
CA LEU A 48 16.69 10.42 -20.48
C LEU A 48 16.26 11.89 -20.53
N VAL A 49 15.26 12.32 -19.76
CA VAL A 49 14.70 13.68 -19.81
C VAL A 49 14.52 14.19 -18.39
N GLU A 50 14.78 15.49 -18.17
CA GLU A 50 14.57 16.23 -16.92
C GLU A 50 13.36 15.69 -16.15
N ILE A 51 13.57 15.38 -14.87
CA ILE A 51 12.59 14.90 -13.90
C ILE A 51 11.24 15.55 -14.20
N GLN A 52 10.28 14.78 -14.72
CA GLN A 52 8.95 15.30 -14.95
C GLN A 52 8.43 15.83 -13.61
N THR A 53 8.26 17.14 -13.54
CA THR A 53 7.85 17.84 -12.32
C THR A 53 6.37 17.62 -12.03
N ASN A 54 5.64 17.04 -12.99
CA ASN A 54 4.21 16.81 -12.91
C ASN A 54 3.92 15.51 -12.14
N PRO A 55 3.07 15.57 -11.10
CA PRO A 55 2.65 14.38 -10.36
C PRO A 55 1.93 13.36 -11.26
N VAL A 56 2.13 12.07 -10.97
CA VAL A 56 1.37 10.96 -11.58
C VAL A 56 0.01 10.86 -10.87
N PRO A 57 -1.13 11.05 -11.57
CA PRO A 57 -2.45 10.97 -10.94
C PRO A 57 -2.97 9.53 -10.90
N LEU A 58 -3.48 9.12 -9.73
CA LEU A 58 -4.16 7.85 -9.46
C LEU A 58 -5.49 8.11 -8.73
N PRO A 59 -6.47 8.76 -9.38
CA PRO A 59 -7.67 9.28 -8.70
C PRO A 59 -8.62 8.19 -8.18
N ASN A 60 -8.53 6.98 -8.73
CA ASN A 60 -9.42 5.85 -8.42
C ASN A 60 -8.85 4.90 -7.37
N GLU A 61 -7.67 5.19 -6.81
CA GLU A 61 -7.10 4.35 -5.74
C GLU A 61 -7.37 4.96 -4.37
N ASP A 62 -7.47 4.08 -3.37
CA ASP A 62 -7.57 4.46 -1.96
C ASP A 62 -6.19 4.92 -1.45
N PRO A 63 -6.04 6.16 -0.96
CA PRO A 63 -4.79 6.67 -0.39
C PRO A 63 -4.24 5.82 0.75
N ASP A 64 -5.09 5.28 1.63
CA ASP A 64 -4.63 4.51 2.79
C ASP A 64 -4.04 3.17 2.34
N LEU A 65 -4.75 2.47 1.45
CA LEU A 65 -4.28 1.22 0.86
C LEU A 65 -3.01 1.41 0.02
N PHE A 66 -2.91 2.53 -0.70
CA PHE A 66 -1.69 2.88 -1.43
C PHE A 66 -0.53 3.18 -0.47
N GLY A 67 -0.79 3.87 0.64
CA GLY A 67 0.18 4.09 1.70
C GLY A 67 0.75 2.78 2.26
N ASP A 68 -0.08 1.75 2.43
CA ASP A 68 0.34 0.43 2.87
C ASP A 68 1.19 -0.30 1.83
N LEU A 69 0.85 -0.18 0.55
CA LEU A 69 1.68 -0.67 -0.56
C LEU A 69 3.06 0.01 -0.54
N ILE A 70 3.10 1.34 -0.37
CA ILE A 70 4.37 2.08 -0.29
C ILE A 70 5.17 1.67 0.94
N SER A 71 4.53 1.53 2.11
CA SER A 71 5.18 1.05 3.33
C SER A 71 5.81 -0.33 3.11
N TRP A 72 5.09 -1.25 2.48
CA TRP A 72 5.62 -2.57 2.09
C TRP A 72 6.77 -2.45 1.09
N LEU A 73 6.67 -1.57 0.09
CA LEU A 73 7.70 -1.37 -0.92
C LEU A 73 9.06 -0.97 -0.30
N TYR A 74 9.03 -0.12 0.73
CA TYR A 74 10.23 0.33 1.43
C TYR A 74 10.73 -0.67 2.49
N ARG A 75 9.83 -1.37 3.19
CA ARG A 75 10.19 -2.22 4.35
C ARG A 75 10.32 -3.70 4.01
N GLY A 76 9.72 -4.13 2.90
CA GLY A 76 9.52 -5.54 2.56
C GLY A 76 8.47 -6.25 3.42
N THR A 77 7.82 -5.55 4.35
CA THR A 77 6.83 -6.10 5.29
C THR A 77 5.68 -5.13 5.54
N LEU A 78 4.51 -5.67 5.86
CA LEU A 78 3.34 -4.89 6.30
C LEU A 78 3.39 -4.64 7.80
N SER A 79 2.76 -3.55 8.25
CA SER A 79 2.61 -3.27 9.68
C SER A 79 1.76 -4.35 10.34
N GLN A 80 2.25 -4.92 11.45
CA GLN A 80 1.55 -5.97 12.20
C GLN A 80 0.16 -5.54 12.67
N TYR A 81 -0.04 -4.23 12.89
CA TYR A 81 -1.33 -3.67 13.28
C TYR A 81 -2.40 -3.82 12.19
N LEU A 82 -2.01 -3.70 10.92
CA LEU A 82 -2.92 -3.83 9.77
C LEU A 82 -3.38 -5.28 9.55
N VAL A 83 -2.57 -6.23 10.02
CA VAL A 83 -2.87 -7.66 9.92
C VAL A 83 -3.79 -8.13 11.05
N ALA A 84 -4.09 -7.28 12.05
CA ALA A 84 -4.84 -7.65 13.25
C ALA A 84 -6.35 -7.29 13.22
N GLN A 85 -6.83 -6.40 12.34
CA GLN A 85 -8.24 -6.00 12.24
C GLN A 85 -8.80 -6.29 10.83
N ASP A 86 -9.90 -7.03 10.73
CA ASP A 86 -10.54 -7.53 9.47
C ASP A 86 -9.53 -7.84 8.35
N SER A 87 -8.55 -8.65 8.71
CA SER A 87 -7.33 -8.83 7.93
C SER A 87 -7.59 -9.42 6.55
N ALA A 88 -8.64 -10.23 6.38
CA ALA A 88 -8.94 -10.84 5.09
C ALA A 88 -9.35 -9.83 4.02
N PHE A 89 -10.25 -8.88 4.35
CA PHE A 89 -10.71 -7.91 3.35
C PHE A 89 -9.60 -6.95 2.98
N PHE A 90 -8.84 -6.46 3.97
CA PHE A 90 -7.64 -5.67 3.73
C PHE A 90 -6.65 -6.41 2.80
N LEU A 91 -6.35 -7.67 3.07
CA LEU A 91 -5.46 -8.48 2.23
C LEU A 91 -6.03 -8.68 0.81
N PHE A 92 -7.35 -8.84 0.64
CA PHE A 92 -7.96 -8.90 -0.70
C PHE A 92 -7.74 -7.61 -1.48
N ARG A 93 -8.04 -6.46 -0.85
CA ARG A 93 -7.85 -5.14 -1.46
C ARG A 93 -6.39 -4.93 -1.83
N LEU A 94 -5.45 -5.26 -0.94
CA LEU A 94 -4.02 -5.10 -1.18
C LEU A 94 -3.50 -6.03 -2.29
N TRP A 95 -3.97 -7.29 -2.33
CA TRP A 95 -3.62 -8.21 -3.40
C TRP A 95 -4.10 -7.70 -4.76
N ILE A 96 -5.33 -7.18 -4.84
CA ILE A 96 -5.91 -6.60 -6.05
C ILE A 96 -5.15 -5.34 -6.47
N LEU A 97 -4.77 -4.47 -5.54
CA LEU A 97 -3.94 -3.31 -5.82
C LEU A 97 -2.57 -3.73 -6.41
N GLY A 98 -1.97 -4.77 -5.83
CA GLY A 98 -0.76 -5.39 -6.39
C GLY A 98 -0.97 -5.91 -7.80
N ALA A 99 -2.12 -6.52 -8.11
CA ALA A 99 -2.45 -6.96 -9.46
C ALA A 99 -2.54 -5.79 -10.44
N ARG A 100 -3.17 -4.67 -10.03
CA ARG A 100 -3.33 -3.45 -10.87
C ARG A 100 -2.00 -2.83 -11.25
N PHE A 101 -1.04 -2.82 -10.33
CA PHE A 101 0.31 -2.33 -10.59
C PHE A 101 1.28 -3.42 -11.03
N GLU A 102 0.82 -4.61 -11.39
CA GLU A 102 1.68 -5.72 -11.83
C GLU A 102 2.80 -6.02 -10.82
N MET A 103 2.47 -6.19 -9.54
CA MET A 103 3.42 -6.47 -8.46
C MET A 103 3.29 -7.91 -7.92
N PRO A 104 3.73 -8.95 -8.65
CA PRO A 104 3.67 -10.34 -8.20
C PRO A 104 4.35 -10.57 -6.84
N GLY A 105 5.44 -9.84 -6.56
CA GLY A 105 6.10 -9.88 -5.25
C GLY A 105 5.18 -9.50 -4.09
N LEU A 106 4.36 -8.46 -4.27
CA LEU A 106 3.36 -8.04 -3.28
C LEU A 106 2.22 -9.07 -3.19
N GLN A 107 1.71 -9.53 -4.33
CA GLN A 107 0.63 -10.52 -4.37
C GLN A 107 1.02 -11.81 -3.63
N ASN A 108 2.23 -12.33 -3.89
CA ASN A 108 2.75 -13.54 -3.22
C ASN A 108 3.02 -13.30 -1.74
N TYR A 109 3.51 -12.12 -1.37
CA TYR A 109 3.64 -11.72 0.03
C TYR A 109 2.27 -11.77 0.72
N VAL A 110 1.24 -11.16 0.13
CA VAL A 110 -0.13 -11.16 0.67
C VAL A 110 -0.71 -12.57 0.81
N ILE A 111 -0.50 -13.45 -0.18
CA ILE A 111 -0.89 -14.87 -0.10
C ILE A 111 -0.27 -15.56 1.13
N SER A 112 1.02 -15.32 1.41
CA SER A 112 1.66 -15.94 2.59
C SER A 112 1.01 -15.51 3.92
N HIS A 113 0.48 -14.28 3.99
CA HIS A 113 -0.22 -13.78 5.18
C HIS A 113 -1.64 -14.31 5.31
N PHE A 114 -2.31 -14.64 4.20
CA PHE A 114 -3.63 -15.28 4.26
C PHE A 114 -3.60 -16.58 5.06
N LEU A 115 -2.57 -17.41 4.90
CA LEU A 115 -2.45 -18.65 5.68
C LEU A 115 -2.36 -18.38 7.19
N VAL A 116 -1.62 -17.35 7.59
CA VAL A 116 -1.50 -16.97 9.00
C VAL A 116 -2.85 -16.52 9.56
N VAL A 117 -3.58 -15.71 8.80
CA VAL A 117 -4.95 -15.28 9.17
C VAL A 117 -5.88 -16.47 9.30
N MET A 118 -5.84 -17.40 8.34
CA MET A 118 -6.68 -18.60 8.36
C MET A 118 -6.39 -19.50 9.56
N ASN A 119 -5.13 -19.67 9.93
CA ASN A 119 -4.73 -20.49 11.08
C ASN A 119 -5.11 -19.83 12.43
N THR A 120 -5.22 -18.51 12.48
CA THR A 120 -5.62 -17.78 13.70
C THR A 120 -7.14 -17.65 13.84
N GLN A 121 -7.90 -17.77 12.75
CA GLN A 121 -9.37 -17.71 12.74
C GLN A 121 -9.96 -18.92 11.99
N PRO A 122 -9.82 -20.14 12.55
CA PRO A 122 -10.24 -21.37 11.86
C PRO A 122 -11.77 -21.44 11.70
N GLY A 123 -12.22 -22.01 10.57
CA GLY A 123 -13.64 -22.24 10.29
C GLY A 123 -14.39 -21.02 9.73
N GLY A 124 -13.74 -19.87 9.58
CA GLY A 124 -14.31 -18.70 8.91
C GLY A 124 -14.45 -18.93 7.40
N VAL A 125 -15.58 -18.49 6.84
CA VAL A 125 -15.78 -18.31 5.41
C VAL A 125 -15.98 -16.82 5.11
N TYR A 126 -15.68 -16.42 3.87
CA TYR A 126 -15.84 -15.02 3.46
C TYR A 126 -17.30 -14.72 3.13
N ASP A 127 -17.82 -13.63 3.68
CA ASP A 127 -19.16 -13.12 3.38
C ASP A 127 -19.32 -12.71 1.91
N LYS A 128 -20.57 -12.41 1.54
CA LYS A 128 -20.94 -12.01 0.18
C LYS A 128 -20.15 -10.79 -0.30
N GLU A 129 -19.99 -9.77 0.54
CA GLU A 129 -19.30 -8.52 0.17
C GLU A 129 -17.84 -8.80 -0.25
N LYS A 130 -17.13 -9.61 0.52
CA LYS A 130 -15.76 -10.02 0.20
C LYS A 130 -15.71 -10.82 -1.11
N ILE A 131 -16.67 -11.72 -1.33
CA ILE A 131 -16.72 -12.54 -2.55
C ILE A 131 -17.05 -11.70 -3.79
N ASP A 132 -18.05 -10.82 -3.71
CA ASP A 132 -18.38 -9.87 -4.79
C ASP A 132 -17.14 -9.06 -5.16
N TYR A 133 -16.47 -8.48 -4.16
CA TYR A 133 -15.27 -7.67 -4.38
C TYR A 133 -14.16 -8.45 -5.11
N VAL A 134 -13.90 -9.70 -4.70
CA VAL A 134 -12.90 -10.55 -5.37
C VAL A 134 -13.32 -10.83 -6.81
N TYR A 135 -14.58 -11.16 -7.07
CA TYR A 135 -15.03 -11.53 -8.42
C TYR A 135 -15.13 -10.31 -9.35
N ASP A 136 -15.52 -9.15 -8.85
CA ASP A 136 -15.62 -7.91 -9.63
C ASP A 136 -14.25 -7.36 -10.05
N ASN A 137 -13.21 -7.64 -9.26
CA ASN A 137 -11.87 -7.07 -9.46
C ASN A 137 -10.82 -8.07 -9.96
N THR A 138 -11.21 -9.30 -10.30
CA THR A 138 -10.28 -10.32 -10.81
C THR A 138 -10.85 -11.06 -12.01
N GLN A 139 -9.98 -11.70 -12.78
CA GLN A 139 -10.38 -12.51 -13.94
C GLN A 139 -10.57 -14.00 -13.57
N PRO A 140 -11.33 -14.77 -14.37
CA PRO A 140 -11.40 -16.23 -14.23
C PRO A 140 -10.01 -16.86 -14.17
N GLY A 141 -9.83 -17.83 -13.27
CA GLY A 141 -8.53 -18.48 -13.03
C GLY A 141 -7.55 -17.69 -12.15
N SER A 142 -7.92 -16.49 -11.68
CA SER A 142 -7.11 -15.72 -10.72
C SER A 142 -6.81 -16.54 -9.45
N PRO A 143 -5.55 -16.52 -8.95
CA PRO A 143 -5.21 -17.17 -7.68
C PRO A 143 -6.06 -16.70 -6.51
N LEU A 144 -6.49 -15.43 -6.49
CA LEU A 144 -7.34 -14.90 -5.41
C LEU A 144 -8.75 -15.50 -5.42
N ARG A 145 -9.35 -15.71 -6.61
CA ARG A 145 -10.64 -16.41 -6.73
C ARG A 145 -10.52 -17.85 -6.22
N ARG A 146 -9.45 -18.53 -6.63
CA ARG A 146 -9.17 -19.91 -6.20
C ARG A 146 -9.03 -19.98 -4.67
N LEU A 147 -8.30 -19.05 -4.05
CA LEU A 147 -8.17 -18.97 -2.60
C LEU A 147 -9.52 -18.79 -1.92
N ALA A 148 -10.34 -17.84 -2.39
CA ALA A 148 -11.67 -17.59 -1.83
C ALA A 148 -12.60 -18.82 -1.95
N VAL A 149 -12.52 -19.53 -3.07
CA VAL A 149 -13.27 -20.77 -3.33
C VAL A 149 -12.80 -21.92 -2.45
N ASP A 150 -11.49 -22.15 -2.37
CA ASP A 150 -10.90 -23.23 -1.56
C ASP A 150 -11.23 -23.03 -0.07
N MET A 151 -11.28 -21.78 0.40
CA MET A 151 -11.72 -21.46 1.76
C MET A 151 -13.17 -21.85 2.03
N TRP A 152 -14.06 -21.55 1.09
CA TRP A 152 -15.45 -21.98 1.16
C TRP A 152 -15.62 -23.49 1.07
N ALA A 153 -14.88 -24.16 0.20
CA ALA A 153 -14.96 -25.60 0.03
C ALA A 153 -14.52 -26.36 1.28
N ARG A 154 -13.48 -25.85 2.00
CA ARG A 154 -12.97 -26.46 3.24
C ARG A 154 -13.82 -26.17 4.47
N ASN A 155 -14.23 -24.91 4.64
CA ASN A 155 -14.82 -24.43 5.90
C ASN A 155 -16.32 -24.18 5.83
N GLY A 156 -16.93 -24.24 4.64
CA GLY A 156 -18.35 -23.99 4.44
C GLY A 156 -19.21 -24.94 5.27
N SER A 157 -20.14 -24.39 6.04
CA SER A 157 -21.12 -25.17 6.79
C SER A 157 -22.48 -25.15 6.11
N GLN A 158 -23.24 -26.24 6.24
CA GLN A 158 -24.60 -26.31 5.70
C GLN A 158 -25.57 -25.30 6.34
N ALA A 159 -25.31 -24.85 7.56
CA ALA A 159 -26.22 -23.99 8.32
C ALA A 159 -26.38 -22.58 7.72
N GLY A 160 -25.33 -22.02 7.10
CA GLY A 160 -25.37 -20.68 6.47
C GLY A 160 -25.43 -20.71 4.93
N PHE A 161 -25.40 -21.90 4.34
CA PHE A 161 -25.29 -22.07 2.89
C PHE A 161 -26.54 -21.62 2.11
N PRO A 162 -27.79 -21.90 2.53
CA PRO A 162 -28.98 -21.60 1.73
C PRO A 162 -29.25 -20.10 1.54
N GLU A 163 -29.09 -19.31 2.60
CA GLU A 163 -29.31 -17.84 2.55
C GLU A 163 -28.24 -17.15 1.69
N LEU A 164 -27.01 -17.65 1.75
CA LEU A 164 -25.92 -17.09 0.97
C LEU A 164 -26.03 -17.47 -0.52
N LEU A 165 -26.43 -18.69 -0.83
CA LEU A 165 -26.57 -19.25 -2.19
C LEU A 165 -27.37 -18.36 -3.14
N HIS A 166 -28.45 -17.75 -2.65
CA HIS A 166 -29.33 -16.92 -3.48
C HIS A 166 -28.73 -15.55 -3.82
N SER A 167 -27.66 -15.16 -3.12
CA SER A 167 -27.05 -13.83 -3.22
C SER A 167 -25.63 -13.86 -3.80
N MET A 168 -24.96 -15.02 -3.79
CA MET A 168 -23.59 -15.15 -4.29
C MET A 168 -23.49 -14.99 -5.82
N PRO A 169 -22.36 -14.51 -6.34
CA PRO A 169 -22.11 -14.48 -7.77
C PRO A 169 -22.22 -15.87 -8.40
N HIS A 170 -22.94 -16.00 -9.53
CA HIS A 170 -23.07 -17.27 -10.24
C HIS A 170 -21.72 -17.90 -10.62
N ALA A 171 -20.75 -17.06 -11.01
CA ALA A 171 -19.40 -17.51 -11.31
C ALA A 171 -18.74 -18.17 -10.09
N PHE A 172 -18.90 -17.59 -8.90
CA PHE A 172 -18.39 -18.16 -7.66
C PHE A 172 -19.02 -19.51 -7.33
N LEU A 173 -20.34 -19.64 -7.49
CA LEU A 173 -21.04 -20.90 -7.26
C LEU A 173 -20.57 -22.00 -8.22
N GLY A 174 -20.30 -21.65 -9.47
CA GLY A 174 -19.71 -22.57 -10.46
C GLY A 174 -18.33 -23.06 -10.03
N ASP A 175 -17.44 -22.12 -9.68
CA ASP A 175 -16.09 -22.43 -9.22
C ASP A 175 -16.11 -23.27 -7.91
N LEU A 176 -17.01 -22.95 -6.99
CA LEU A 176 -17.20 -23.69 -5.73
C LEU A 176 -17.68 -25.13 -5.97
N CYS A 177 -18.65 -25.34 -6.86
CA CYS A 177 -19.08 -26.69 -7.25
C CYS A 177 -17.90 -27.51 -7.80
N GLY A 178 -17.06 -26.89 -8.64
CA GLY A 178 -15.85 -27.53 -9.17
C GLY A 178 -14.89 -27.96 -8.06
N ALA A 179 -14.57 -27.05 -7.14
CA ALA A 179 -13.67 -27.33 -6.03
C ALA A 179 -14.19 -28.44 -5.08
N LEU A 180 -15.50 -28.46 -4.78
CA LEU A 180 -16.11 -29.49 -3.95
C LEU A 180 -16.05 -30.89 -4.61
N LEU A 181 -16.21 -30.95 -5.95
CA LEU A 181 -16.08 -32.20 -6.70
C LEU A 181 -14.63 -32.72 -6.71
N GLU A 182 -13.65 -31.81 -6.80
CA GLU A 182 -12.23 -32.16 -6.70
C GLU A 182 -11.86 -32.69 -5.30
N GLN A 183 -12.31 -32.00 -4.24
CA GLN A 183 -12.03 -32.40 -2.85
C GLN A 183 -12.61 -33.77 -2.51
N ARG A 184 -13.79 -34.12 -3.03
CA ARG A 184 -14.40 -35.45 -2.85
C ARG A 184 -13.50 -36.60 -3.30
N ASN A 185 -12.60 -36.33 -4.25
CA ASN A 185 -11.69 -37.34 -4.80
C ASN A 185 -10.36 -37.45 -4.03
N VAL A 186 -10.10 -36.58 -3.05
CA VAL A 186 -8.88 -36.56 -2.24
C VAL A 186 -9.18 -37.18 -0.86
N LYS A 187 -8.45 -38.23 -0.47
CA LYS A 187 -8.59 -38.87 0.85
C LYS A 187 -7.67 -38.19 1.88
N THR A 188 -8.31 -37.62 2.91
CA THR A 188 -7.76 -37.24 4.23
C THR A 188 -6.68 -36.15 4.21
N GLU A 189 -7.05 -34.95 4.70
CA GLU A 189 -6.18 -33.76 4.80
C GLU A 189 -5.12 -33.93 5.89
N ALA A 190 -3.86 -33.95 5.48
CA ALA A 190 -2.75 -33.50 6.32
C ALA A 190 -2.78 -31.95 6.40
N GLU A 191 -2.23 -31.40 7.48
CA GLU A 191 -2.04 -29.97 7.64
C GLU A 191 -1.26 -29.40 6.44
N ILE A 192 -1.83 -28.38 5.76
CA ILE A 192 -1.23 -27.84 4.53
C ILE A 192 -0.01 -27.00 4.93
N SER A 193 1.16 -27.39 4.43
CA SER A 193 2.40 -26.63 4.64
C SER A 193 2.29 -25.23 4.00
N LEU A 194 2.98 -24.23 4.58
CA LEU A 194 3.07 -22.90 3.98
C LEU A 194 3.62 -22.93 2.55
N GLU A 195 4.56 -23.82 2.28
CA GLU A 195 5.16 -23.99 0.96
C GLU A 195 4.12 -24.47 -0.07
N ASP A 196 3.34 -25.50 0.26
CA ASP A 196 2.27 -26.00 -0.60
C ASP A 196 1.16 -24.97 -0.80
N PHE A 197 0.82 -24.24 0.26
CA PHE A 197 -0.16 -23.17 0.19
C PHE A 197 0.27 -22.06 -0.77
N VAL A 198 1.48 -21.52 -0.57
CA VAL A 198 2.02 -20.44 -1.42
C VAL A 198 2.17 -20.92 -2.86
N ARG A 199 2.65 -22.15 -3.07
CA ARG A 199 2.79 -22.73 -4.42
C ARG A 199 1.46 -22.82 -5.16
N ARG A 200 0.37 -23.17 -4.47
CA ARG A 200 -0.98 -23.31 -5.09
C ARG A 200 -1.54 -21.99 -5.61
N TYR A 201 -1.20 -20.87 -4.98
CA TYR A 201 -1.71 -19.53 -5.33
C TYR A 201 -0.61 -18.59 -5.84
N TYR A 202 0.54 -19.14 -6.25
CA TYR A 202 1.67 -18.36 -6.70
C TYR A 202 1.34 -17.54 -7.96
N VAL A 203 1.71 -16.27 -7.93
CA VAL A 203 1.67 -15.36 -9.09
C VAL A 203 3.09 -15.27 -9.68
N PRO A 204 3.31 -15.72 -10.92
CA PRO A 204 4.62 -15.62 -11.55
C PRO A 204 4.94 -14.17 -11.96
N ASP A 205 6.22 -13.83 -11.94
CA ASP A 205 6.71 -12.63 -12.60
C ASP A 205 6.46 -12.74 -14.11
N ARG A 206 5.69 -11.80 -14.66
CA ARG A 206 5.40 -11.76 -16.10
C ARG A 206 6.64 -11.42 -16.94
N VAL A 207 7.71 -10.95 -16.31
CA VAL A 207 8.97 -10.58 -16.96
C VAL A 207 9.99 -11.70 -16.73
N VAL A 208 10.02 -12.68 -17.63
CA VAL A 208 11.24 -13.47 -17.83
C VAL A 208 12.26 -12.50 -18.42
N ARG A 209 13.11 -11.88 -17.59
CA ARG A 209 14.35 -11.30 -18.09
C ARG A 209 15.15 -12.46 -18.64
N GLU A 210 15.26 -12.58 -19.95
CA GLU A 210 16.32 -13.39 -20.55
C GLU A 210 17.63 -12.92 -19.92
N GLN A 211 18.24 -13.76 -19.10
CA GLN A 211 19.61 -13.53 -18.68
C GLN A 211 20.42 -13.48 -19.98
N PRO A 212 21.13 -12.38 -20.29
CA PRO A 212 22.01 -12.41 -21.44
C PRO A 212 23.00 -13.55 -21.21
N ASN A 213 23.03 -14.47 -22.17
CA ASN A 213 23.83 -15.68 -22.15
C ASN A 213 25.19 -15.41 -21.52
N LYS A 214 25.50 -16.16 -20.47
CA LYS A 214 26.81 -16.23 -19.82
C LYS A 214 27.81 -17.00 -20.71
N ARG A 215 27.94 -16.58 -21.97
CA ARG A 215 28.89 -17.12 -22.93
C ARG A 215 29.65 -15.96 -23.56
N LEU A 216 30.97 -16.15 -23.62
CA LEU A 216 32.00 -15.26 -24.15
C LEU A 216 32.62 -14.33 -23.10
N LEU A 217 33.40 -14.90 -22.19
CA LEU A 217 34.73 -14.41 -21.80
C LEU A 217 35.47 -15.58 -21.13
N GLU A 218 36.02 -16.48 -21.95
CA GLU A 218 37.12 -17.34 -21.53
C GLU A 218 38.35 -16.95 -22.38
N ASP A 219 39.43 -16.73 -21.65
CA ASP A 219 40.84 -16.61 -22.04
C ASP A 219 41.32 -15.37 -22.83
N GLU A 220 41.95 -14.44 -22.11
CA GLU A 220 43.28 -13.86 -22.44
C GLU A 220 43.89 -13.23 -21.15
N PRO A 221 45.23 -13.22 -20.99
CA PRO A 221 45.88 -13.16 -19.68
C PRO A 221 46.08 -11.74 -19.13
N GLU A 222 46.24 -11.70 -17.80
CA GLU A 222 46.41 -10.54 -16.92
C GLU A 222 47.43 -9.49 -17.44
N LYS A 223 46.96 -8.25 -17.60
CA LYS A 223 47.79 -7.05 -17.51
C LYS A 223 47.39 -6.26 -16.28
N SER A 224 48.32 -6.19 -15.34
CA SER A 224 48.27 -5.35 -14.14
C SER A 224 48.09 -3.88 -14.52
N VAL A 225 46.92 -3.34 -14.25
CA VAL A 225 46.66 -1.90 -14.23
C VAL A 225 46.44 -1.51 -12.77
N GLU A 226 47.31 -0.65 -12.25
CA GLU A 226 47.19 -0.04 -10.93
C GLU A 226 45.89 0.78 -10.88
N VAL A 227 44.89 0.30 -10.13
CA VAL A 227 43.65 1.04 -9.86
C VAL A 227 43.87 1.85 -8.59
N GLU A 228 44.00 3.17 -8.74
CA GLU A 228 43.94 4.12 -7.63
C GLU A 228 42.61 3.92 -6.86
N SER A 229 42.73 3.49 -5.61
CA SER A 229 41.62 3.25 -4.71
C SER A 229 40.95 4.57 -4.33
N ASN A 230 39.86 4.94 -5.01
CA ASN A 230 39.06 6.12 -4.66
C ASN A 230 38.09 5.80 -3.50
N VAL A 231 38.66 5.40 -2.35
CA VAL A 231 37.91 5.23 -1.10
C VAL A 231 37.65 6.61 -0.50
N PRO A 232 36.39 6.99 -0.18
CA PRO A 232 36.11 8.25 0.47
C PRO A 232 36.82 8.33 1.83
N GLN A 233 37.90 9.10 1.92
CA GLN A 233 38.61 9.36 3.18
C GLN A 233 37.89 10.42 4.01
N ARG A 234 37.89 10.23 5.34
CA ARG A 234 37.44 11.26 6.28
C ARG A 234 38.30 12.51 6.12
N ALA A 235 37.65 13.67 6.05
CA ALA A 235 38.32 14.96 5.94
C ALA A 235 39.32 15.15 7.10
N THR A 236 40.52 15.62 6.76
CA THR A 236 41.57 15.90 7.76
C THR A 236 41.16 17.06 8.68
N PRO A 237 41.70 17.15 9.91
CA PRO A 237 41.41 18.25 10.82
C PRO A 237 41.69 19.64 10.22
N ALA A 238 42.73 19.77 9.39
CA ALA A 238 43.05 21.00 8.68
C ALA A 238 42.01 21.38 7.60
N GLN A 239 41.43 20.39 6.91
CA GLN A 239 40.35 20.61 5.95
C GLN A 239 39.03 20.97 6.64
N MET A 240 38.79 20.43 7.85
CA MET A 240 37.62 20.80 8.66
C MET A 240 37.69 22.25 9.15
N GLN A 241 38.87 22.74 9.53
CA GLN A 241 39.07 24.13 9.98
C GLN A 241 38.80 25.19 8.90
N ARG A 242 38.91 24.83 7.61
CA ARG A 242 38.64 25.75 6.48
C ARG A 242 37.17 25.81 6.05
N ARG A 243 36.27 25.04 6.69
CA ARG A 243 34.85 25.04 6.33
C ARG A 243 34.18 26.31 6.84
N LYS A 244 33.60 27.10 5.94
CA LYS A 244 32.66 28.17 6.30
C LYS A 244 31.37 27.52 6.79
N ILE A 245 31.15 27.50 8.10
CA ILE A 245 29.89 27.06 8.70
C ILE A 245 28.85 28.13 8.38
N ILE A 246 27.88 27.81 7.53
CA ILE A 246 26.70 28.64 7.34
C ILE A 246 25.73 28.28 8.46
N THR A 247 25.63 29.15 9.46
CA THR A 247 24.66 28.99 10.54
C THR A 247 23.27 29.30 9.98
N PRO A 248 22.29 28.39 10.07
CA PRO A 248 20.93 28.68 9.65
C PRO A 248 20.36 29.80 10.54
N LYS A 249 19.83 30.86 9.92
CA LYS A 249 19.12 31.92 10.64
C LYS A 249 17.86 31.30 11.27
N SER A 250 17.78 31.34 12.60
CA SER A 250 16.60 30.96 13.37
C SER A 250 15.40 31.78 12.89
N ARG A 251 14.39 31.12 12.32
CA ARG A 251 13.07 31.72 12.09
C ARG A 251 12.36 31.80 13.43
N LEU A 252 12.61 32.88 14.18
CA LEU A 252 11.72 33.29 15.25
C LEU A 252 10.46 33.87 14.58
N HIS A 253 9.37 33.10 14.60
CA HIS A 253 8.04 33.65 14.41
C HIS A 253 7.77 34.61 15.58
N SER A 254 7.86 35.91 15.33
CA SER A 254 7.33 36.92 16.24
C SER A 254 5.80 36.84 16.20
N SER A 255 5.20 36.24 17.23
CA SER A 255 3.76 36.37 17.49
C SER A 255 3.41 37.85 17.68
N PRO A 256 2.30 38.35 17.12
CA PRO A 256 1.85 39.71 17.42
C PRO A 256 1.31 39.74 18.85
N GLY A 257 1.95 40.54 19.71
CA GLY A 257 1.42 40.90 21.02
C GLY A 257 0.19 41.82 20.89
N PRO A 258 -0.63 41.94 21.95
CA PRO A 258 -1.97 42.50 21.88
C PRO A 258 -1.95 44.01 21.60
N ALA A 259 -2.86 44.44 20.73
CA ALA A 259 -3.05 45.84 20.37
C ALA A 259 -3.43 46.68 21.60
N ARG A 260 -2.66 47.75 21.82
CA ARG A 260 -2.97 48.80 22.78
C ARG A 260 -4.19 49.58 22.31
N PHE A 261 -5.25 49.55 23.12
CA PHE A 261 -6.37 50.49 23.04
C PHE A 261 -5.84 51.91 23.29
N ILE A 262 -5.94 52.77 22.27
CA ILE A 262 -5.88 54.22 22.44
C ILE A 262 -7.33 54.69 22.52
N ALA A 263 -7.68 55.26 23.67
CA ALA A 263 -8.92 56.00 23.85
C ALA A 263 -8.85 57.30 23.05
N ASN A 264 -9.90 57.62 22.30
CA ASN A 264 -10.24 59.01 22.03
C ASN A 264 -11.76 59.16 21.95
N GLU A 265 -12.25 60.07 22.79
CA GLU A 265 -13.63 60.53 22.88
C GLU A 265 -14.04 61.43 21.72
N HIS A 266 -15.37 61.64 21.67
CA HIS A 266 -16.17 62.60 20.90
C HIS A 266 -16.71 62.12 19.55
N ARG A 267 -17.97 62.39 19.16
CA ARG A 267 -19.26 62.74 19.78
C ARG A 267 -20.23 62.88 18.58
N GLU A 268 -21.48 62.45 18.74
CA GLU A 268 -22.70 62.79 17.93
C GLU A 268 -22.73 62.28 16.48
N GLY A 269 -23.83 61.76 15.91
CA GLY A 269 -25.22 61.59 16.31
C GLY A 269 -26.01 61.15 15.04
N GLY A 270 -27.18 60.53 15.20
CA GLY A 270 -28.13 60.35 14.09
C GLY A 270 -28.68 58.93 13.88
N ASP A 271 -29.58 58.57 14.79
CA ASP A 271 -30.94 58.00 14.62
C ASP A 271 -31.36 57.05 13.46
N SER A 272 -32.33 56.20 13.84
CA SER A 272 -33.25 55.31 13.09
C SER A 272 -32.75 53.90 12.71
N ASP A 273 -33.56 52.84 12.69
CA ASP A 273 -34.76 52.36 13.41
C ASP A 273 -34.99 50.91 12.88
N GLY A 274 -35.67 50.04 13.63
CA GLY A 274 -36.17 48.73 13.17
C GLY A 274 -35.38 47.50 13.69
N MET A 275 -35.74 46.90 14.83
CA MET A 275 -36.81 45.89 15.03
C MET A 275 -36.55 44.61 14.20
N TRP A 276 -36.20 43.46 14.80
CA TRP A 276 -37.13 42.54 15.48
C TRP A 276 -36.51 41.73 16.63
N ARG A 277 -37.32 41.50 17.67
CA ARG A 277 -37.12 40.63 18.83
C ARG A 277 -37.53 39.17 18.56
N ARG A 278 -36.90 38.21 19.25
CA ARG A 278 -37.45 37.23 20.25
C ARG A 278 -36.43 36.07 20.43
N ARG A 279 -35.93 35.74 21.64
CA ARG A 279 -36.55 34.96 22.76
C ARG A 279 -37.08 33.61 22.28
N ASP A 280 -36.61 32.46 22.75
CA ASP A 280 -36.68 31.90 24.12
C ASP A 280 -35.68 30.70 24.19
N SER A 281 -34.90 30.44 25.26
CA SER A 281 -35.23 29.75 26.54
C SER A 281 -35.91 28.38 26.30
N ASP A 282 -35.66 27.28 27.00
CA ASP A 282 -34.91 26.91 28.21
C ASP A 282 -34.98 25.36 28.28
N GLU A 283 -34.50 24.78 29.39
CA GLU A 283 -34.88 23.46 29.95
C GLU A 283 -33.99 22.23 29.67
N THR A 284 -32.98 22.15 30.55
CA THR A 284 -32.58 20.98 31.36
C THR A 284 -33.64 19.91 31.62
N TRP A 285 -33.27 18.61 31.63
CA TRP A 285 -33.76 17.60 32.59
C TRP A 285 -32.75 16.46 32.85
N LYS A 286 -32.85 15.89 34.07
CA LYS A 286 -31.87 15.11 34.82
C LYS A 286 -31.88 13.58 34.58
N ARG A 287 -30.71 12.99 34.86
CA ARG A 287 -30.38 11.64 35.41
C ARG A 287 -31.53 10.70 35.82
N ARG A 288 -31.33 9.40 35.54
CA ARG A 288 -31.54 8.29 36.50
C ARG A 288 -30.48 7.19 36.36
N ARG A 289 -30.06 6.68 37.53
CA ARG A 289 -29.09 5.59 37.79
C ARG A 289 -29.66 4.21 37.48
N MET A 290 -28.79 3.30 37.05
CA MET A 290 -28.50 1.95 37.56
C MET A 290 -27.00 1.77 37.26
N SER A 291 -26.07 1.41 38.15
CA SER A 291 -26.07 0.65 39.40
C SER A 291 -25.07 1.24 40.40
#